data_AF-A0A3T0W4S6-F1
#
_entry.id   AF-A0A3T0W4S6-F1
#
_cell.length_a   1.000
_cell.length_b   1.000
_cell.length_c   1.000
_cell.angle_alpha   90.00
_cell.angle_beta   90.00
_cell.angle_gamma   90.00
#
_symmetry.space_group_name_H-M   'P 1'
#
loop_
_entity.id
_entity.type
_entity.pdbx_description
1 polymer ?
#
loop_
_entity_poly.entity_id
_entity_poly.type
_entity_poly.pdbx_seq_one_letter_code
_entity_poly.pdbx_strand_id
1 'polypeptide(L)'
;MSSKDIVLSDLKLAIEQLCLHLKIDKSCIWTDHFERQLKQINDLIEYGYVEENLYELSSSVRAVYGGMGSFNDYYYPHQSKERNELIKKYGSSRDLSSKVYDLALKLKQSD
;
A
#
# COMPACT_ATOMS: atom_id res chain seq x y z
N MET A 1 17.83 -9.86 10.12
CA MET A 1 16.62 -9.34 9.46
C MET A 1 16.49 -10.07 8.14
N SER A 2 15.40 -10.81 7.97
CA SER A 2 15.16 -11.62 6.78
C SER A 2 14.83 -10.75 5.57
N SER A 3 14.91 -11.31 4.35
CA SER A 3 14.44 -10.63 3.13
C SER A 3 12.97 -10.20 3.27
N LYS A 4 12.14 -11.03 3.91
CA LYS A 4 10.72 -10.76 4.16
C LYS A 4 10.50 -9.59 5.13
N ASP A 5 11.34 -9.45 6.16
CA ASP A 5 11.27 -8.31 7.08
C ASP A 5 11.55 -6.98 6.37
N ILE A 6 12.50 -6.98 5.43
CA ILE A 6 12.81 -5.80 4.61
C ILE A 6 11.62 -5.48 3.70
N VAL A 7 11.09 -6.46 2.98
CA VAL A 7 9.93 -6.25 2.10
C VAL A 7 8.71 -5.79 2.88
N LEU A 8 8.44 -6.34 4.07
CA LEU A 8 7.32 -5.95 4.92
C LEU A 8 7.47 -4.52 5.44
N SER A 9 8.70 -4.13 5.83
CA SER A 9 9.01 -2.75 6.26
C SER A 9 8.87 -1.75 5.11
N ASP A 10 9.34 -2.12 3.91
CA ASP A 10 9.20 -1.29 2.72
C ASP A 10 7.72 -1.15 2.30
N LEU A 11 6.94 -2.23 2.42
CA LEU A 11 5.51 -2.21 2.14
C LEU A 11 4.78 -1.29 3.13
N LYS A 12 5.12 -1.37 4.42
CA LYS A 12 4.60 -0.46 5.46
C LYS A 12 4.78 1.00 5.03
N LEU A 13 6.01 1.38 4.70
CA LEU A 13 6.37 2.75 4.34
C LEU A 13 5.66 3.20 3.05
N ALA A 14 5.56 2.32 2.05
CA ALA A 14 4.84 2.62 0.82
C ALA A 14 3.33 2.83 1.05
N ILE A 15 2.70 2.01 1.90
CA ILE A 15 1.29 2.15 2.26
C ILE A 15 1.05 3.42 3.09
N GLU A 16 1.94 3.75 4.04
CA GLU A 16 1.86 5.02 4.79
C GLU A 16 1.86 6.22 3.85
N GLN A 17 2.78 6.24 2.89
CA GLN A 17 2.87 7.29 1.88
C GLN A 17 1.63 7.32 0.97
N LEU A 18 1.14 6.16 0.54
CA LEU A 18 -0.07 6.08 -0.26
C LEU A 18 -1.28 6.64 0.49
N CYS A 19 -1.45 6.27 1.77
CA CYS A 19 -2.53 6.79 2.61
C CYS A 19 -2.49 8.33 2.74
N LEU A 20 -1.30 8.94 2.83
CA LEU A 20 -1.19 10.41 2.82
C LEU A 20 -1.76 11.00 1.51
N HIS A 21 -1.47 10.37 0.38
CA HIS A 21 -2.03 10.79 -0.92
C HIS A 21 -3.54 10.58 -0.99
N LEU A 22 -4.08 9.49 -0.42
CA LEU A 22 -5.51 9.19 -0.47
C LEU A 22 -6.31 10.15 0.42
N LYS A 23 -5.81 10.48 1.61
CA LYS A 23 -6.47 11.36 2.60
C LYS A 23 -6.72 12.79 2.13
N ILE A 24 -6.01 13.26 1.11
CA ILE A 24 -6.31 14.56 0.46
C ILE A 24 -7.73 14.55 -0.10
N ASP A 25 -8.19 13.40 -0.61
CA ASP A 25 -9.56 13.19 -1.05
C ASP A 25 -10.38 12.56 0.07
N LYS A 26 -11.18 13.38 0.75
CA LYS A 26 -12.03 12.96 1.87
C LYS A 26 -13.08 11.91 1.48
N SER A 27 -13.40 11.77 0.19
CA SER A 27 -14.33 10.77 -0.32
C SER A 27 -13.66 9.51 -0.85
N CYS A 28 -12.32 9.41 -0.76
CA CYS A 28 -11.60 8.25 -1.25
C CYS A 28 -11.86 7.00 -0.39
N ILE A 29 -12.74 6.15 -0.89
CA ILE A 29 -13.15 4.87 -0.28
C ILE A 29 -11.98 3.89 -0.05
N TRP A 30 -10.86 4.07 -0.76
CA TRP A 30 -9.70 3.19 -0.67
C TRP A 30 -8.80 3.52 0.51
N THR A 31 -8.95 4.70 1.13
CA THR A 31 -8.18 5.08 2.33
C THR A 31 -8.35 4.03 3.43
N ASP A 32 -9.60 3.69 3.76
CA ASP A 32 -9.92 2.72 4.81
C ASP A 32 -9.42 1.30 4.50
N HIS A 33 -9.31 0.94 3.22
CA HIS A 33 -8.72 -0.33 2.82
C HIS A 33 -7.23 -0.37 3.17
N PHE A 34 -6.47 0.62 2.72
CA PHE A 34 -5.02 0.67 2.92
C PHE A 34 -4.62 0.93 4.37
N GLU A 35 -5.42 1.67 5.14
CA GLU A 35 -5.20 1.82 6.59
C GLU A 35 -5.38 0.50 7.34
N ARG A 36 -6.34 -0.34 6.94
CA ARG A 36 -6.48 -1.69 7.52
C ARG A 36 -5.28 -2.58 7.19
N GLN A 37 -4.76 -2.50 5.96
CA GLN A 37 -3.53 -3.23 5.59
C GLN A 37 -2.33 -2.74 6.39
N LEU A 38 -2.22 -1.42 6.61
CA LEU A 38 -1.18 -0.83 7.44
C LEU A 38 -1.25 -1.33 8.88
N LYS A 39 -2.45 -1.40 9.46
CA LYS A 39 -2.65 -1.98 10.80
C LYS A 39 -2.17 -3.43 10.83
N GLN A 40 -2.59 -4.26 9.87
CA GLN A 40 -2.16 -5.65 9.80
C GLN A 40 -0.64 -5.77 9.70
N ILE A 41 0.02 -4.94 8.89
CA ILE A 41 1.49 -4.92 8.80
C ILE A 41 2.13 -4.59 10.14
N ASN A 42 1.62 -3.59 10.86
CA ASN A 42 2.14 -3.25 12.19
C ASN A 42 1.98 -4.41 13.17
N ASP A 43 0.81 -5.07 13.18
CA ASP A 43 0.56 -6.24 14.03
C ASP A 43 1.58 -7.38 13.71
N LEU A 44 1.87 -7.63 12.42
CA LEU A 44 2.84 -8.64 11.99
C LEU A 44 4.29 -8.29 12.34
N ILE A 45 4.65 -7.00 12.33
CA ILE A 45 5.97 -6.53 12.74
C ILE A 45 6.14 -6.65 14.26
N GLU A 46 5.10 -6.31 15.03
CA GLU A 46 5.14 -6.30 16.50
C GLU A 46 5.11 -7.71 17.09
N TYR A 47 4.21 -8.56 16.58
CA TYR A 47 3.95 -9.89 17.16
C TYR A 47 4.61 -11.04 16.38
N GLY A 48 5.26 -10.73 15.25
CA GLY A 48 5.78 -11.72 14.33
C GLY A 48 4.70 -12.28 13.40
N TYR A 49 5.13 -13.13 12.47
CA TYR A 49 4.27 -13.68 11.43
C TYR A 49 4.67 -15.11 11.05
N VAL A 50 3.72 -15.85 10.50
CA VAL A 50 3.98 -17.08 9.72
C VAL A 50 3.76 -16.81 8.23
N GLU A 51 4.21 -17.75 7.38
CA GLU A 51 4.12 -17.68 5.92
C GLU A 51 2.70 -17.35 5.42
N GLU A 52 1.69 -17.98 6.03
CA GLU A 52 0.28 -17.79 5.71
C GLU A 52 -0.17 -16.34 5.92
N ASN A 53 0.27 -15.68 6.98
CA ASN A 53 -0.09 -14.28 7.23
C ASN A 53 0.45 -13.34 6.14
N LEU A 54 1.66 -13.61 5.62
CA LEU A 54 2.23 -12.83 4.53
C LEU A 54 1.49 -13.07 3.21
N TYR A 55 1.05 -14.30 2.97
CA TYR A 55 0.25 -14.64 1.81
C TYR A 55 -1.11 -13.94 1.83
N GLU A 56 -1.79 -13.96 2.99
CA GLU A 56 -3.06 -13.28 3.20
C GLU A 56 -2.92 -11.77 3.01
N LEU A 57 -1.92 -11.14 3.64
CA LEU A 57 -1.62 -9.72 3.48
C LEU A 57 -1.36 -9.38 2.01
N SER A 58 -0.51 -10.15 1.34
CA SER A 58 -0.21 -9.99 -0.09
C SER A 58 -1.48 -10.02 -0.94
N SER A 59 -2.37 -10.97 -0.66
CA SER A 59 -3.61 -11.16 -1.41
C SER A 59 -4.60 -10.03 -1.14
N SER A 60 -4.75 -9.64 0.13
CA SER A 60 -5.64 -8.56 0.57
C SER A 60 -5.25 -7.21 -0.05
N VAL A 61 -3.96 -6.84 0.00
CA VAL A 61 -3.44 -5.60 -0.62
C VAL A 61 -3.72 -5.58 -2.13
N ARG A 62 -3.55 -6.71 -2.82
CA ARG A 62 -3.67 -6.77 -4.28
C ARG A 62 -5.12 -6.92 -4.77
N ALA A 63 -6.05 -7.33 -3.90
CA ALA A 63 -7.45 -7.60 -4.27
C ALA A 63 -8.16 -6.39 -4.90
N VAL A 64 -7.71 -5.17 -4.61
CA VAL A 64 -8.34 -3.92 -5.09
C VAL A 64 -7.83 -3.47 -6.46
N TYR A 65 -6.80 -4.10 -7.03
CA TYR A 65 -6.16 -3.65 -8.26
C TYR A 65 -6.79 -4.23 -9.55
N GLY A 66 -7.71 -5.20 -9.43
CA GLY A 66 -8.34 -5.87 -10.57
C GLY A 66 -9.84 -5.57 -10.71
N GLY A 67 -10.34 -5.63 -11.95
CA GLY A 67 -11.76 -5.51 -12.26
C GLY A 67 -12.24 -4.07 -12.55
N MET A 68 -13.52 -3.95 -12.91
CA MET A 68 -14.19 -2.66 -13.13
C MET A 68 -14.50 -2.01 -11.78
N GLY A 69 -14.17 -0.73 -11.64
CA GLY A 69 -14.27 -0.01 -10.37
C GLY A 69 -13.11 -0.31 -9.43
N SER A 70 -11.98 -0.78 -9.97
CA SER A 70 -10.77 -1.06 -9.20
C SER A 70 -10.16 0.22 -8.64
N PHE A 71 -9.22 0.05 -7.72
CA PHE A 71 -8.41 1.15 -7.22
C PHE A 71 -7.79 1.98 -8.35
N ASN A 72 -7.31 1.32 -9.42
CA ASN A 72 -6.69 1.98 -10.57
C ASN A 72 -7.66 2.90 -11.33
N ASP A 73 -8.97 2.59 -11.32
CA ASP A 73 -9.99 3.42 -11.98
C ASP A 73 -10.29 4.69 -11.18
N TYR A 74 -10.18 4.61 -9.85
CA TYR A 74 -10.37 5.75 -8.96
C TYR A 74 -9.15 6.66 -8.89
N TYR A 75 -7.97 6.14 -9.22
CA TYR A 75 -6.70 6.76 -8.89
C TYR A 75 -6.28 7.85 -9.91
N TYR A 76 -7.16 8.83 -10.10
CA TYR A 76 -6.93 10.05 -10.86
C TYR A 76 -6.87 11.26 -9.93
N PRO A 77 -5.67 11.61 -9.43
CA PRO A 77 -5.57 12.72 -8.50
C PRO A 77 -5.89 14.07 -9.15
N HIS A 78 -6.95 14.71 -8.68
CA HIS A 78 -7.18 16.14 -8.88
C HIS A 78 -5.95 16.94 -8.40
N GLN A 79 -5.49 17.92 -9.20
CA GLN A 79 -4.28 18.69 -8.91
C GLN A 79 -4.54 19.77 -7.85
N SER A 80 -4.19 19.48 -6.60
CA SER A 80 -4.17 20.47 -5.51
C SER A 80 -2.74 20.83 -5.12
N LYS A 81 -2.55 22.01 -4.51
CA LYS A 81 -1.24 22.42 -3.97
C LYS A 81 -0.69 21.40 -2.97
N GLU A 82 -1.54 20.94 -2.06
CA GLU A 82 -1.19 19.93 -1.05
C GLU A 82 -0.69 18.63 -1.70
N ARG A 83 -1.37 18.17 -2.75
CA ARG A 83 -0.95 16.96 -3.48
C ARG A 83 0.39 17.15 -4.18
N ASN A 84 0.63 18.31 -4.77
CA ASN A 84 1.92 18.60 -5.42
C ASN A 84 3.07 18.54 -4.41
N GLU A 85 2.86 19.00 -3.17
CA GLU A 85 3.87 18.89 -2.12
C GLU A 85 4.12 17.43 -1.70
N LEU A 86 3.08 16.60 -1.59
CA LEU A 86 3.27 15.17 -1.34
C LEU A 86 4.02 14.48 -2.50
N ILE A 87 3.67 14.80 -3.76
CA ILE A 87 4.33 14.22 -4.94
C ILE A 87 5.83 14.53 -4.95
N LYS A 88 6.21 15.77 -4.62
CA LYS A 88 7.64 16.16 -4.53
C LYS A 88 8.37 15.36 -3.44
N LYS A 89 7.70 15.05 -2.34
CA LYS A 89 8.32 14.42 -1.17
C LYS A 89 8.39 12.89 -1.26
N TYR A 90 7.36 12.27 -1.81
CA TYR A 90 7.18 10.82 -1.74
C TYR A 90 7.07 10.13 -3.11
N GLY A 91 7.12 10.91 -4.20
CA GLY A 91 6.95 10.41 -5.56
C GLY A 91 5.50 10.52 -6.03
N SER A 92 5.29 10.24 -7.32
CA SER A 92 3.95 10.35 -7.85
C SER A 92 3.04 9.32 -7.20
N SER A 93 1.77 9.70 -7.09
CA SER A 93 0.70 8.81 -6.71
C SER A 93 0.82 7.46 -7.45
N ARG A 94 0.98 7.49 -8.78
CA ARG A 94 0.99 6.28 -9.61
C ARG A 94 2.16 5.36 -9.25
N ASP A 95 3.33 5.95 -9.05
CA ASP A 95 4.54 5.20 -8.69
C ASP A 95 4.39 4.54 -7.31
N LEU A 96 3.78 5.24 -6.35
CA LEU A 96 3.48 4.68 -5.03
C LEU A 96 2.51 3.50 -5.13
N SER A 97 1.44 3.64 -5.93
CA SER A 97 0.47 2.57 -6.17
C SER A 97 1.14 1.32 -6.76
N SER A 98 1.98 1.49 -7.79
CA SER A 98 2.76 0.39 -8.39
C SER A 98 3.73 -0.23 -7.38
N LYS A 99 4.43 0.59 -6.59
CA LYS A 99 5.37 0.12 -5.57
C LYS A 99 4.68 -0.72 -4.50
N VAL A 100 3.48 -0.32 -4.03
CA VAL A 100 2.68 -1.10 -3.08
C VAL A 100 2.32 -2.47 -3.66
N TYR A 101 1.86 -2.51 -4.92
CA TYR A 101 1.53 -3.76 -5.60
C TYR A 101 2.75 -4.70 -5.72
N ASP A 102 3.89 -4.17 -6.17
CA ASP A 102 5.11 -4.95 -6.39
C ASP A 102 5.68 -5.51 -5.08
N LEU A 103 5.67 -4.71 -4.01
CA LEU A 103 6.11 -5.16 -2.68
C LEU A 103 5.17 -6.22 -2.11
N ALA A 104 3.85 -6.05 -2.27
CA ALA A 104 2.89 -7.07 -1.89
C ALA A 104 3.09 -8.37 -2.68
N LEU A 105 3.48 -8.30 -3.95
CA LEU A 105 3.81 -9.48 -4.74
C LEU A 105 5.05 -10.21 -4.20
N LYS A 106 6.09 -9.45 -3.82
CA LYS A 106 7.34 -9.99 -3.25
C LYS A 106 7.14 -10.69 -1.92
N LEU A 107 6.13 -10.33 -1.12
CA LEU A 107 5.79 -11.08 0.11
C LEU A 107 5.46 -12.55 -0.15
N LYS A 108 4.92 -12.88 -1.33
CA LYS A 108 4.60 -14.25 -1.76
C LYS A 108 5.79 -14.95 -2.45
N GLN A 109 6.74 -14.18 -2.99
CA GLN A 109 7.80 -14.67 -3.85
C GLN A 109 9.14 -14.50 -3.14
N SER A 110 9.54 -15.44 -2.29
CA SER A 110 10.94 -15.59 -1.88
C SER A 110 11.16 -17.02 -1.40
N ASP A 111 12.14 -17.68 -2.05
CA ASP A 111 12.66 -19.01 -1.76
C ASP A 111 13.10 -19.22 -0.31
#